data_AF-A0A2G8HVG2-F1
#
_entry.id   AF-A0A2G8HVG2-F1
#
_cell.length_a   1.000
_cell.length_b   1.000
_cell.length_c   1.000
_cell.angle_alpha   90.00
_cell.angle_beta   90.00
_cell.angle_gamma   90.00
#
_symmetry.space_group_name_H-M   'P 1'
#
loop_
_entity.id
_entity.type
_entity.pdbx_description
1 polymer ?
#
loop_
_entity_poly.entity_id
_entity_poly.type
_entity_poly.pdbx_seq_one_letter_code
_entity_poly.pdbx_strand_id
1 'polypeptide(L)'
;MKDNKDFETLKKEQEEKARMELEESGLDHLITFTLENFAYRYLETAHSKNIVSEFNGANQYTVTSFETDPMLALKVSDLNAKKGAISLAKRFSATKGVGLKIRYQLLCDTSGVSGSGPGLMKCRASINWNMDRGFASEAEFESYKEESIEFSDPLVLRNKLSLLLENVCQIF
;
A
#
# COMPACT_ATOMS: atom_id res chain seq x y z
N MET A 1 -7.23 -43.03 -3.55
CA MET A 1 -8.48 -42.34 -3.98
C MET A 1 -9.37 -41.85 -2.82
N LYS A 2 -9.17 -42.27 -1.56
CA LYS A 2 -9.91 -41.72 -0.40
C LYS A 2 -9.39 -40.35 0.06
N ASP A 3 -8.07 -40.15 0.06
CA ASP A 3 -7.44 -38.93 0.58
C ASP A 3 -7.80 -37.65 -0.19
N ASN A 4 -8.11 -37.77 -1.48
CA ASN A 4 -8.44 -36.62 -2.33
C ASN A 4 -9.87 -36.09 -2.07
N LYS A 5 -10.78 -36.92 -1.52
CA LYS A 5 -12.14 -36.50 -1.16
C LYS A 5 -12.16 -35.75 0.17
N ASP A 6 -11.38 -36.19 1.15
CA ASP A 6 -11.27 -35.49 2.43
C ASP A 6 -10.60 -34.13 2.28
N PHE A 7 -9.58 -34.01 1.42
CA PHE A 7 -8.92 -32.74 1.14
C PHE A 7 -9.85 -31.70 0.48
N GLU A 8 -10.61 -32.10 -0.54
CA GLU A 8 -11.58 -31.21 -1.21
C GLU A 8 -12.71 -30.77 -0.27
N THR A 9 -13.20 -31.66 0.59
CA THR A 9 -14.21 -31.30 1.60
C THR A 9 -13.66 -30.31 2.62
N LEU A 10 -12.48 -30.57 3.18
CA LEU A 10 -11.82 -29.67 4.14
C LEU A 10 -11.54 -28.29 3.53
N LYS A 11 -11.11 -28.25 2.27
CA LYS A 11 -10.87 -26.99 1.56
C LYS A 11 -12.17 -26.18 1.42
N LYS A 12 -13.27 -26.82 1.03
CA LYS A 12 -14.58 -26.14 0.93
C LYS A 12 -15.07 -25.62 2.27
N GLU A 13 -14.93 -26.40 3.34
CA GLU A 13 -15.31 -25.97 4.69
C GLU A 13 -14.50 -24.75 5.16
N GLN A 14 -13.21 -24.70 4.84
CA GLN A 14 -12.35 -23.54 5.14
C GLN A 14 -12.72 -22.31 4.30
N GLU A 15 -13.00 -22.49 3.01
CA GLU A 15 -13.42 -21.40 2.14
C GLU A 15 -14.77 -20.82 2.57
N GLU A 16 -15.73 -21.67 2.97
CA GLU A 16 -17.04 -21.24 3.47
C GLU A 16 -16.90 -20.45 4.78
N LYS A 17 -16.09 -20.96 5.72
CA LYS A 17 -15.81 -20.26 6.98
C LYS A 17 -15.18 -18.89 6.74
N ALA A 18 -14.19 -18.81 5.85
CA ALA A 18 -13.55 -17.55 5.50
C ALA A 18 -14.53 -16.56 4.84
N ARG A 19 -15.50 -17.07 4.07
CA ARG A 19 -16.54 -16.27 3.44
C ARG A 19 -17.47 -15.66 4.51
N MET A 20 -17.91 -16.48 5.47
CA MET A 20 -18.71 -16.01 6.62
C MET A 20 -17.95 -14.98 7.47
N GLU A 21 -16.67 -15.21 7.74
CA GLU A 21 -15.83 -14.24 8.48
C GLU A 21 -15.74 -12.89 7.75
N LEU A 22 -15.62 -12.89 6.41
CA LEU A 22 -15.62 -11.66 5.61
C LEU A 22 -16.98 -10.95 5.60
N GLU A 23 -18.08 -11.71 5.65
CA GLU A 23 -19.43 -11.13 5.79
C GLU A 23 -19.63 -10.47 7.16
N GLU A 24 -19.09 -11.04 8.23
CA GLU A 24 -19.18 -10.49 9.59
C GLU A 24 -18.23 -9.32 9.85
N SER A 25 -16.96 -9.43 9.44
CA SER A 25 -15.92 -8.40 9.71
C SER A 25 -15.85 -7.30 8.66
N GLY A 26 -16.38 -7.56 7.46
CA GLY A 26 -16.37 -6.65 6.31
C GLY A 26 -15.04 -6.58 5.55
N LEU A 27 -15.13 -6.11 4.30
CA LEU A 27 -13.96 -5.85 3.43
C LEU A 27 -13.00 -4.80 4.01
N ASP A 28 -13.53 -3.84 4.76
CA ASP A 28 -12.77 -2.74 5.34
C ASP A 28 -11.71 -3.25 6.32
N HIS A 29 -12.06 -4.25 7.14
CA HIS A 29 -11.13 -4.87 8.07
C HIS A 29 -10.00 -5.61 7.33
N LEU A 30 -10.35 -6.39 6.29
CA LEU A 30 -9.37 -7.08 5.45
C LEU A 30 -8.37 -6.09 4.83
N ILE A 31 -8.88 -4.99 4.26
CA ILE A 31 -8.04 -3.98 3.60
C ILE A 31 -7.14 -3.29 4.61
N THR A 32 -7.72 -2.78 5.70
CA THR A 32 -7.00 -2.08 6.78
C THR A 32 -5.89 -2.96 7.35
N PHE A 33 -6.22 -4.19 7.77
CA PHE A 33 -5.25 -5.12 8.33
C PHE A 33 -4.11 -5.41 7.36
N THR A 34 -4.43 -5.72 6.10
CA THR A 34 -3.40 -6.06 5.12
C THR A 34 -2.53 -4.83 4.80
N LEU A 35 -3.15 -3.67 4.61
CA LEU A 35 -2.46 -2.42 4.30
C LEU A 35 -1.50 -2.02 5.42
N GLU A 36 -1.89 -2.16 6.69
CA GLU A 36 -1.04 -1.85 7.84
C GLU A 36 0.15 -2.81 7.98
N ASN A 37 -0.04 -4.10 7.71
CA ASN A 37 1.08 -5.06 7.69
C ASN A 37 2.13 -4.70 6.62
N PHE A 38 1.69 -4.29 5.43
CA PHE A 38 2.58 -3.83 4.37
C PHE A 38 3.24 -2.50 4.72
N ALA A 39 2.47 -1.56 5.28
CA ALA A 39 3.02 -0.29 5.71
C ALA A 39 4.10 -0.48 6.78
N TYR A 40 3.87 -1.35 7.78
CA TYR A 40 4.90 -1.68 8.77
C TYR A 40 6.20 -2.17 8.13
N ARG A 41 6.11 -3.04 7.10
CA ARG A 41 7.28 -3.58 6.41
C ARG A 41 8.00 -2.57 5.50
N TYR A 42 7.27 -1.69 4.83
CA TYR A 42 7.81 -0.87 3.73
C TYR A 42 7.85 0.64 4.01
N LEU A 43 6.96 1.14 4.87
CA LEU A 43 6.77 2.56 5.13
C LEU A 43 7.25 2.99 6.52
N GLU A 44 7.48 2.07 7.45
CA GLU A 44 7.95 2.45 8.79
C GLU A 44 9.36 3.06 8.69
N THR A 45 9.53 4.25 9.26
CA THR A 45 10.82 4.95 9.32
C THR A 45 11.18 5.26 10.76
N ALA A 46 12.41 5.72 11.00
CA ALA A 46 12.81 6.18 12.32
C ALA A 46 11.90 7.32 12.86
N HIS A 47 11.26 8.09 11.97
CA HIS A 47 10.46 9.27 12.27
C HIS A 47 8.95 9.06 12.08
N SER A 48 8.53 7.93 11.49
CA SER A 48 7.14 7.56 11.26
C SER A 48 6.92 6.14 11.77
N LYS A 49 6.63 6.03 13.07
CA LYS A 49 6.36 4.76 13.78
C LYS A 49 4.88 4.63 14.10
N ASN A 50 4.41 3.41 14.32
CA ASN A 50 3.00 3.11 14.62
C ASN A 50 2.05 3.71 13.57
N ILE A 51 2.45 3.62 12.30
CA ILE A 51 1.62 4.09 11.19
C ILE A 51 0.36 3.24 11.11
N VAL A 52 -0.77 3.92 10.94
CA VAL A 52 -2.10 3.31 10.87
C VAL A 52 -2.74 3.69 9.55
N SER A 53 -3.68 2.88 9.11
CA SER A 53 -4.46 3.21 7.94
C SER A 53 -5.54 4.24 8.26
N GLU A 54 -5.77 5.13 7.32
CA GLU A 54 -6.79 6.17 7.38
C GLU A 54 -7.76 5.95 6.22
N PHE A 55 -9.06 5.98 6.53
CA PHE A 55 -10.11 6.01 5.51
C PHE A 55 -10.46 7.47 5.20
N ASN A 56 -10.20 7.92 3.98
CA ASN A 56 -10.36 9.34 3.62
C ASN A 56 -11.79 9.72 3.18
N GLY A 57 -12.76 8.82 3.31
CA GLY A 57 -14.16 9.04 2.96
C GLY A 57 -14.50 8.90 1.47
N ALA A 58 -13.51 8.80 0.58
CA ALA A 58 -13.70 8.66 -0.86
C ALA A 58 -13.52 7.21 -1.35
N ASN A 59 -13.88 6.22 -0.52
CA ASN A 59 -13.58 4.79 -0.78
C ASN A 59 -12.07 4.52 -0.94
N GLN A 60 -11.24 5.25 -0.19
CA GLN A 60 -9.79 5.04 -0.22
C GLN A 60 -9.24 4.87 1.19
N TYR A 61 -8.44 3.82 1.32
CA TYR A 61 -7.65 3.51 2.49
C TYR A 61 -6.21 3.93 2.22
N THR A 62 -5.62 4.72 3.11
CA THR A 62 -4.26 5.23 2.91
C THR A 62 -3.41 5.05 4.15
N VAL A 63 -2.13 4.72 3.95
CA VAL A 63 -1.11 4.84 4.99
C VAL A 63 -0.01 5.75 4.47
N THR A 64 0.38 6.73 5.26
CA THR A 64 1.39 7.72 4.89
C THR A 64 2.52 7.72 5.90
N SER A 65 3.76 7.81 5.43
CA SER A 65 4.94 8.00 6.26
C SER A 65 5.91 8.99 5.63
N PHE A 66 6.92 9.41 6.40
CA PHE A 66 7.95 10.31 5.93
C PHE A 66 9.35 9.77 6.23
N GLU A 67 10.21 9.84 5.22
CA GLU A 67 11.65 9.65 5.35
C GLU A 67 12.35 11.01 5.37
N THR A 68 13.24 11.18 6.34
CA THR A 68 14.03 12.40 6.54
C THR A 68 15.53 12.11 6.57
N ASP A 69 15.93 10.84 6.63
CA ASP A 69 17.32 10.39 6.49
C ASP A 69 17.70 10.29 5.00
N PRO A 70 18.68 11.09 4.52
CA PRO A 70 19.12 11.05 3.13
C PRO A 70 19.66 9.67 2.70
N MET A 71 20.33 8.95 3.59
CA MET A 71 20.94 7.66 3.28
C MET A 71 19.89 6.56 3.13
N LEU A 72 18.80 6.62 3.91
CA LEU A 72 17.67 5.72 3.76
C LEU A 72 16.84 6.08 2.52
N ALA A 73 16.60 7.37 2.28
CA ALA A 73 15.90 7.85 1.09
C ALA A 73 16.55 7.42 -0.23
N LEU A 74 17.87 7.21 -0.25
CA LEU A 74 18.61 6.74 -1.43
C LEU A 74 18.54 5.23 -1.67
N LYS A 75 17.97 4.46 -0.73
CA LYS A 75 17.79 3.00 -0.85
C LYS A 75 16.57 2.62 -1.69
N VAL A 76 15.72 3.58 -2.03
CA VAL A 76 14.54 3.32 -2.86
C VAL A 76 14.89 2.63 -4.16
N SER A 77 14.08 1.64 -4.53
CA SER A 77 14.27 0.83 -5.73
C SER A 77 13.95 1.61 -7.01
N ASP A 78 12.96 2.49 -6.98
CA ASP A 78 12.56 3.27 -8.15
C ASP A 78 13.61 4.32 -8.55
N LEU A 79 14.02 4.27 -9.82
CA LEU A 79 15.10 5.13 -10.34
C LEU A 79 14.69 6.60 -10.43
N ASN A 80 13.41 6.91 -10.65
CA ASN A 80 12.93 8.29 -10.72
C ASN A 80 12.90 8.91 -9.32
N ALA A 81 12.32 8.20 -8.36
CA ALA A 81 12.34 8.56 -6.94
C ALA A 81 13.76 8.72 -6.41
N LYS A 82 14.67 7.82 -6.80
CA LYS A 82 16.08 7.92 -6.42
C LYS A 82 16.74 9.21 -6.94
N LYS A 83 16.45 9.63 -8.17
CA LYS A 83 16.92 10.92 -8.70
C LYS A 83 16.36 12.10 -7.91
N GLY A 84 15.08 12.04 -7.52
CA GLY A 84 14.44 13.01 -6.63
C GLY A 84 15.10 13.07 -5.25
N ALA A 85 15.37 11.92 -4.62
CA ALA A 85 16.08 11.84 -3.35
C ALA A 85 17.50 12.45 -3.45
N ILE A 86 18.24 12.18 -4.54
CA ILE A 86 19.56 12.78 -4.80
C ILE A 86 19.46 14.31 -4.91
N SER A 87 18.45 14.85 -5.59
CA SER A 87 18.30 16.31 -5.74
C SER A 87 18.00 16.97 -4.39
N LEU A 88 17.15 16.37 -3.57
CA LEU A 88 16.89 16.81 -2.19
C LEU A 88 18.13 16.71 -1.32
N ALA A 89 18.90 15.62 -1.37
CA ALA A 89 20.10 15.43 -0.55
C ALA A 89 21.21 16.44 -0.88
N LYS A 90 21.35 16.81 -2.16
CA LYS A 90 22.26 17.89 -2.59
C LYS A 90 21.86 19.24 -2.00
N ARG A 91 20.55 19.54 -2.02
CA ARG A 91 20.01 20.76 -1.40
C ARG A 91 20.21 20.75 0.12
N PHE A 92 19.94 19.63 0.78
CA PHE A 92 20.15 19.42 2.23
C PHE A 92 21.59 19.70 2.66
N SER A 93 22.56 19.25 1.86
CA SER A 93 23.99 19.50 2.11
C SER A 93 24.33 21.00 2.04
N ALA A 94 23.67 21.74 1.15
CA ALA A 94 23.85 23.19 1.02
C ALA A 94 23.15 23.99 2.13
N THR A 95 22.05 23.47 2.70
CA THR A 95 21.25 24.15 3.74
C THR A 95 21.63 23.78 5.18
N LYS A 96 22.78 23.10 5.39
CA LYS A 96 23.24 22.62 6.72
C LYS A 96 22.24 21.71 7.42
N GLY A 97 21.58 20.83 6.68
CA GLY A 97 20.77 19.77 7.26
C GLY A 97 19.29 20.10 7.49
N VAL A 98 18.79 21.18 6.88
CA VAL A 98 17.36 21.50 6.89
C VAL A 98 16.75 21.13 5.54
N GLY A 99 15.76 20.26 5.52
CA GLY A 99 14.83 20.14 4.40
C GLY A 99 15.01 18.95 3.46
N LEU A 100 15.32 17.76 3.98
CA LEU A 100 14.97 16.52 3.28
C LEU A 100 13.74 15.92 3.94
N LYS A 101 12.66 15.78 3.17
CA LYS A 101 11.45 15.08 3.58
C LYS A 101 10.82 14.46 2.35
N ILE A 102 10.71 13.15 2.33
CA ILE A 102 10.07 12.38 1.26
C ILE A 102 8.84 11.70 1.87
N ARG A 103 7.69 11.82 1.21
CA ARG A 103 6.46 11.14 1.59
C ARG A 103 6.41 9.77 0.90
N TYR A 104 6.23 8.72 1.68
CA TYR A 104 5.82 7.42 1.18
C TYR A 104 4.35 7.22 1.48
N GLN A 105 3.62 6.62 0.54
CA GLN A 105 2.21 6.33 0.73
C GLN A 105 1.83 5.00 0.07
N LEU A 106 1.00 4.24 0.78
CA LEU A 106 0.22 3.15 0.22
C LEU A 106 -1.25 3.57 0.18
N LEU A 107 -1.93 3.18 -0.89
CA LEU A 107 -3.33 3.49 -1.12
C LEU A 107 -4.04 2.25 -1.68
N CYS A 108 -5.20 1.93 -1.11
CA CYS A 108 -6.17 1.01 -1.68
C CYS A 108 -7.44 1.78 -2.03
N ASP A 109 -7.81 1.79 -3.30
CA ASP A 109 -9.02 2.43 -3.84
C ASP A 109 -10.09 1.37 -4.09
N THR A 110 -11.21 1.50 -3.39
CA THR A 110 -12.40 0.64 -3.50
C THR A 110 -13.59 1.36 -4.16
N SER A 111 -13.38 2.52 -4.80
CA SER A 111 -14.45 3.24 -5.50
C SER A 111 -15.13 2.43 -6.62
N GLY A 112 -14.41 1.45 -7.18
CA GLY A 112 -14.92 0.50 -8.17
C GLY A 112 -15.59 -0.75 -7.57
N VAL A 113 -15.74 -0.84 -6.24
CA VAL A 113 -16.33 -1.98 -5.54
C VAL A 113 -17.77 -1.68 -5.14
N SER A 114 -18.69 -2.59 -5.49
CA SER A 114 -20.11 -2.44 -5.15
C SER A 114 -20.38 -2.95 -3.73
N GLY A 115 -20.24 -2.08 -2.72
CA GLY A 115 -20.42 -2.45 -1.30
C GLY A 115 -19.42 -3.52 -0.87
N SER A 116 -19.89 -4.61 -0.27
CA SER A 116 -19.06 -5.80 0.04
C SER A 116 -18.98 -6.82 -1.12
N GLY A 117 -19.47 -6.46 -2.30
CA GLY A 117 -19.64 -7.34 -3.44
C GLY A 117 -18.48 -7.28 -4.46
N PRO A 118 -18.74 -7.66 -5.72
CA PRO A 118 -17.73 -7.65 -6.77
C PRO A 118 -17.31 -6.24 -7.17
N GLY A 119 -16.15 -6.12 -7.81
CA GLY A 119 -15.73 -4.89 -8.44
C GLY A 119 -14.24 -4.82 -8.74
N LEU A 120 -13.79 -3.60 -8.99
CA LEU A 120 -12.40 -3.27 -9.27
C LEU A 120 -11.79 -2.57 -8.06
N MET A 121 -10.75 -3.17 -7.49
CA MET A 121 -9.91 -2.51 -6.50
C MET A 121 -8.58 -2.14 -7.12
N LYS A 122 -8.04 -0.97 -6.75
CA LYS A 122 -6.70 -0.52 -7.16
C LYS A 122 -5.81 -0.37 -5.94
N CYS A 123 -4.57 -0.82 -6.03
CA CYS A 123 -3.54 -0.52 -5.05
C CYS A 123 -2.48 0.36 -5.70
N ARG A 124 -2.00 1.34 -4.95
CA ARG A 124 -0.92 2.23 -5.39
C ARG A 124 0.10 2.39 -4.26
N ALA A 125 1.36 2.27 -4.61
CA ALA A 125 2.47 2.77 -3.80
C ALA A 125 2.98 4.06 -4.44
N SER A 126 3.29 5.08 -3.66
CA SER A 126 3.88 6.33 -4.15
C SER A 126 5.01 6.84 -3.28
N ILE A 127 5.97 7.48 -3.95
CA ILE A 127 7.11 8.19 -3.37
C ILE A 127 7.05 9.62 -3.90
N ASN A 128 6.82 10.58 -3.02
CA ASN A 128 6.64 12.00 -3.36
C ASN A 128 7.67 12.86 -2.64
N TRP A 129 8.47 13.61 -3.40
CA TRP A 129 9.52 14.49 -2.89
C TRP A 129 9.18 15.98 -3.08
N ASN A 130 7.91 16.32 -3.34
CA ASN A 130 7.41 17.68 -3.55
C ASN A 130 7.20 18.45 -2.23
N MET A 131 8.18 18.43 -1.34
CA MET A 131 8.01 18.97 0.02
C MET A 131 7.74 20.49 0.06
N ASP A 132 8.23 21.24 -0.92
CA ASP A 132 8.03 22.70 -0.99
C ASP A 132 6.60 23.09 -1.37
N ARG A 133 5.84 22.15 -1.96
CA ARG A 133 4.43 22.35 -2.34
C ARG A 133 3.49 21.44 -1.55
N GLY A 134 3.87 21.13 -0.32
CA GLY A 134 3.03 20.32 0.57
C GLY A 134 2.75 18.91 0.06
N PHE A 135 3.68 18.34 -0.73
CA PHE A 135 3.54 17.02 -1.35
C PHE A 135 2.36 16.93 -2.33
N ALA A 136 2.11 17.99 -3.09
CA ALA A 136 1.21 17.96 -4.23
C ALA A 136 1.66 16.86 -5.22
N SER A 137 0.67 16.14 -5.78
CA SER A 137 0.92 15.12 -6.80
C SER A 137 1.24 15.81 -8.12
N GLU A 138 2.53 15.78 -8.49
CA GLU A 138 3.07 16.34 -9.73
C GLU A 138 4.01 15.31 -10.34
N ALA A 139 3.88 15.01 -11.64
CA ALA A 139 4.60 13.92 -12.29
C ALA A 139 6.14 14.06 -12.22
N GLU A 140 6.65 15.28 -12.06
CA GLU A 140 8.08 15.55 -11.90
C GLU A 140 8.61 15.33 -10.48
N PHE A 141 7.72 15.28 -9.48
CA PHE A 141 8.07 15.15 -8.06
C PHE A 141 7.47 13.92 -7.38
N GLU A 142 6.89 13.02 -8.17
CA GLU A 142 6.26 11.80 -7.69
C GLU A 142 6.58 10.63 -8.60
N SER A 143 6.88 9.50 -7.98
CA SER A 143 6.92 8.20 -8.64
C SER A 143 5.89 7.32 -7.97
N TYR A 144 5.16 6.53 -8.75
CA TYR A 144 4.19 5.61 -8.22
C TYR A 144 4.12 4.34 -9.07
N LYS A 145 3.72 3.25 -8.43
CA LYS A 145 3.33 2.01 -9.10
C LYS A 145 1.92 1.68 -8.66
N GLU A 146 1.09 1.36 -9.65
CA GLU A 146 -0.32 1.02 -9.45
C GLU A 146 -0.62 -0.32 -10.10
N GLU A 147 -1.38 -1.14 -9.40
CA GLU A 147 -1.94 -2.37 -9.94
C GLU A 147 -3.41 -2.47 -9.53
N SER A 148 -4.19 -3.19 -10.32
CA SER A 148 -5.61 -3.37 -10.08
C SER A 148 -6.02 -4.83 -10.16
N ILE A 149 -7.09 -5.16 -9.45
CA ILE A 149 -7.69 -6.48 -9.48
C ILE A 149 -9.20 -6.36 -9.59
N GLU A 150 -9.74 -7.04 -10.59
CA GLU A 150 -11.17 -7.31 -10.67
C GLU A 150 -11.48 -8.62 -9.93
N PHE A 151 -12.52 -8.60 -9.11
CA PHE A 151 -12.95 -9.76 -8.36
C PHE A 151 -14.46 -9.88 -8.37
N SER A 152 -14.94 -11.11 -8.56
CA SER A 152 -16.37 -11.44 -8.50
C SER A 152 -16.85 -11.80 -7.09
N ASP A 153 -15.91 -11.98 -6.16
CA ASP A 153 -16.12 -12.55 -4.83
C ASP A 153 -15.04 -12.03 -3.86
N PRO A 154 -15.41 -11.52 -2.67
CA PRO A 154 -14.48 -11.09 -1.62
C PRO A 154 -13.37 -12.07 -1.27
N LEU A 155 -13.62 -13.38 -1.40
CA LEU A 155 -12.60 -14.40 -1.13
C LEU A 155 -11.42 -14.31 -2.12
N VAL A 156 -11.68 -13.94 -3.38
CA VAL A 156 -10.64 -13.70 -4.38
C VAL A 156 -9.76 -12.54 -3.96
N LEU A 157 -10.38 -11.47 -3.45
CA LEU A 157 -9.66 -10.31 -2.95
C LEU A 157 -8.80 -10.67 -1.73
N ARG A 158 -9.35 -11.39 -0.74
CA ARG A 158 -8.59 -11.89 0.43
C ARG A 158 -7.33 -12.64 0.03
N ASN A 159 -7.42 -13.49 -1.00
CA ASN A 159 -6.31 -14.34 -1.43
C ASN A 159 -5.26 -13.59 -2.26
N LYS A 160 -5.61 -12.44 -2.86
CA LYS A 160 -4.75 -11.74 -3.84
C LYS A 160 -4.31 -10.34 -3.40
N LEU A 161 -4.95 -9.72 -2.42
CA LEU A 161 -4.63 -8.37 -1.95
C LEU A 161 -3.16 -8.24 -1.54
N SER A 162 -2.64 -9.20 -0.75
CA SER A 162 -1.22 -9.19 -0.35
C SER A 162 -0.27 -9.27 -1.54
N LEU A 163 -0.61 -10.05 -2.57
CA LEU A 163 0.22 -10.14 -3.78
C LEU A 163 0.23 -8.81 -4.56
N LEU A 164 -0.94 -8.17 -4.65
CA LEU A 164 -1.09 -6.86 -5.30
C LEU A 164 -0.28 -5.79 -4.56
N LEU A 165 -0.35 -5.79 -3.22
CA LEU A 165 0.42 -4.87 -2.38
C LEU A 165 1.93 -5.13 -2.47
N GLU A 166 2.38 -6.38 -2.44
CA GLU A 166 3.81 -6.72 -2.61
C GLU A 166 4.33 -6.24 -3.96
N ASN A 167 3.53 -6.38 -5.02
CA ASN A 167 3.92 -5.91 -6.34
C ASN A 167 4.09 -4.39 -6.40
N VAL A 168 3.14 -3.61 -5.87
CA VAL A 168 3.25 -2.15 -5.90
C VAL A 168 4.37 -1.65 -4.99
N CYS A 169 4.64 -2.34 -3.86
CA CYS A 169 5.71 -2.00 -2.92
C CYS A 169 7.12 -2.16 -3.51
N GLN A 170 7.29 -2.80 -4.67
CA GLN A 170 8.60 -2.94 -5.34
C GLN A 170 9.29 -1.61 -5.71
N ILE A 171 8.60 -0.48 -5.57
CA ILE A 171 9.20 0.85 -5.80
C ILE A 171 10.00 1.38 -4.61
N PHE A 172 9.69 0.92 -3.40
CA PHE A 172 10.41 1.29 -2.17
C PHE A 172 11.76 0.57 -2.10
#